data_AF-A0A1E3PYW2-F1
#
_entry.id   AF-A0A1E3PYW2-F1
#
_cell.length_a   1.000
_cell.length_b   1.000
_cell.length_c   1.000
_cell.angle_alpha   90.00
_cell.angle_beta   90.00
_cell.angle_gamma   90.00
#
_symmetry.space_group_name_H-M   'P 1'
#
loop_
_entity.id
_entity.type
_entity.pdbx_description
1 polymer ?
#
loop_
_entity_poly.entity_id
_entity_poly.type
_entity_poly.pdbx_seq_one_letter_code
_entity_poly.pdbx_strand_id
1 'polypeptide(L)'
;MASDSATTTFIACIVIGFLLIRWFVIPSAPPSSSSAATGTGTSSSQATAGASTTYRRRRPITQGMIEVVQSIAPTLTVEQIRYDLDRTGSVELTIDRILAEGGLPFPPNAQPDTTQTQASASTSAATKGPYPDLIKRYNLQAKLHDGIEVSDESTEKESGSTSAGAVKKAKWSQSKEERQAVLRKQREDMILRARRKLEEEDKKANATA
;
A
#
# COMPACT_ATOMS: atom_id res chain seq x y z
N MET A 1 46.18 15.79 -43.53
CA MET A 1 44.72 16.00 -43.49
C MET A 1 44.40 16.53 -42.09
N ALA A 2 44.20 17.84 -41.97
CA ALA A 2 43.86 18.47 -40.70
C ALA A 2 42.37 18.18 -40.43
N SER A 3 42.07 17.32 -39.46
CA SER A 3 40.71 17.17 -38.97
C SER A 3 40.34 18.43 -38.20
N ASP A 4 39.34 19.16 -38.70
CA ASP A 4 38.86 20.40 -38.08
C ASP A 4 38.45 20.17 -36.64
N SER A 5 39.00 20.97 -35.72
CA SER A 5 38.72 20.90 -34.28
C SER A 5 37.23 20.97 -33.96
N ALA A 6 36.45 21.66 -34.81
CA ALA A 6 35.00 21.76 -34.70
C ALA A 6 34.27 20.42 -34.92
N THR A 7 34.77 19.59 -35.83
CA THR A 7 34.20 18.26 -36.09
C THR A 7 34.47 17.32 -34.92
N THR A 8 35.66 17.42 -34.33
CA THR A 8 36.05 16.62 -33.16
C THR A 8 35.22 16.97 -31.92
N THR A 9 34.94 18.26 -31.66
CA THR A 9 34.10 18.67 -30.51
C THR A 9 32.64 18.28 -30.70
N PHE A 10 32.11 18.37 -31.92
CA PHE A 10 30.73 17.94 -32.21
C PHE A 10 30.55 16.43 -32.00
N ILE A 11 31.49 15.61 -32.49
CA ILE A 11 31.47 14.15 -32.27
C ILE A 11 31.62 13.81 -30.79
N ALA A 12 32.53 14.49 -30.07
CA ALA A 12 32.70 14.28 -28.64
C ALA A 12 31.42 14.60 -27.84
N CYS A 13 30.74 15.70 -28.16
CA CYS A 13 29.46 16.05 -27.54
C CYS A 13 28.37 15.02 -27.80
N ILE A 14 28.29 14.47 -29.02
CA ILE A 14 27.33 13.40 -29.37
C ILE A 14 27.62 12.13 -28.57
N VAL A 15 28.88 11.72 -28.44
CA VAL A 15 29.26 10.52 -27.68
C VAL A 15 28.95 10.69 -26.19
N ILE A 16 29.27 11.85 -25.61
CA ILE A 16 28.98 12.15 -24.21
C ILE A 16 27.46 12.22 -23.96
N GLY A 17 26.72 12.92 -24.84
CA GLY A 17 25.27 12.98 -24.77
C GLY A 17 24.61 11.61 -24.89
N PHE A 18 25.11 10.76 -25.81
CA PHE A 18 24.65 9.38 -25.95
C PHE A 18 24.94 8.55 -24.69
N LEU A 19 26.12 8.70 -24.08
CA LEU A 19 26.45 8.02 -22.82
C LEU A 19 25.53 8.47 -21.67
N LEU A 20 25.24 9.77 -21.58
CA LEU A 20 24.31 10.30 -20.59
C LEU A 20 22.87 9.80 -20.83
N ILE A 21 22.40 9.75 -22.07
CA ILE A 21 21.08 9.22 -22.42
C ILE A 21 21.03 7.70 -22.17
N ARG A 22 22.05 6.95 -22.59
CA ARG A 22 22.16 5.50 -22.37
C ARG A 22 22.14 5.17 -20.87
N TRP A 23 22.77 5.99 -20.05
CA TRP A 23 22.88 5.77 -18.61
C TRP A 23 21.65 6.29 -17.84
N PHE A 24 21.03 7.38 -18.30
CA PHE A 24 19.92 8.03 -17.60
C PHE A 24 18.54 7.56 -18.08
N VAL A 25 18.42 7.09 -19.31
CA VAL A 25 17.14 6.66 -19.92
C VAL A 25 16.98 5.13 -19.94
N ILE A 26 18.05 4.37 -19.65
CA ILE A 26 17.97 2.93 -19.40
C ILE A 26 18.40 2.65 -17.95
N PRO A 27 17.57 2.98 -16.95
CA PRO A 27 17.67 2.31 -15.67
C PRO A 27 17.48 0.81 -15.95
N SER A 28 18.52 0.04 -15.59
CA SER A 28 18.66 -1.40 -15.74
C SER A 28 17.35 -2.18 -15.54
N ALA A 29 16.77 -2.64 -16.65
CA ALA A 29 15.89 -3.81 -16.62
C ALA A 29 16.74 -5.00 -16.17
N PRO A 30 16.27 -5.85 -15.23
CA PRO A 30 16.98 -7.05 -14.85
C PRO A 30 17.18 -7.96 -16.07
N PRO A 31 18.32 -8.68 -16.18
CA PRO A 31 18.53 -9.61 -17.28
C PRO A 31 17.47 -10.71 -17.23
N SER A 32 16.50 -10.63 -18.14
CA SER A 32 15.77 -11.81 -18.59
C SER A 32 16.78 -12.63 -19.37
N SER A 33 17.41 -13.57 -18.70
CA SER A 33 18.21 -14.62 -19.33
C SER A 33 17.31 -15.38 -20.30
N SER A 34 17.31 -14.95 -21.56
CA SER A 34 16.85 -15.73 -22.68
C SER A 34 17.85 -16.88 -22.87
N SER A 35 17.66 -17.94 -22.10
CA SER A 35 18.23 -19.25 -22.40
C SER A 35 17.57 -19.73 -23.69
N ALA A 36 18.21 -19.45 -24.82
CA ALA A 36 17.95 -20.14 -26.07
C ALA A 36 18.31 -21.61 -25.87
N ALA A 37 17.35 -22.41 -25.43
CA ALA A 37 17.44 -23.85 -25.42
C ALA A 37 16.92 -24.36 -26.76
N THR A 38 17.84 -24.58 -27.68
CA THR A 38 17.67 -25.45 -28.85
C THR A 38 17.31 -26.85 -28.32
N GLY A 39 16.05 -27.24 -28.48
CA GLY A 39 15.52 -28.53 -28.05
C GLY A 39 15.02 -29.34 -29.25
N THR A 40 15.94 -29.91 -30.03
CA THR A 40 15.70 -31.08 -30.88
C THR A 40 15.83 -32.31 -29.99
N GLY A 41 14.73 -33.00 -29.74
CA GLY A 41 14.70 -34.20 -28.89
C GLY A 41 13.42 -34.99 -29.10
N THR A 42 13.50 -35.96 -30.01
CA THR A 42 12.48 -36.94 -30.35
C THR A 42 12.38 -38.03 -29.26
N SER A 43 11.17 -38.56 -29.07
CA SER A 43 10.83 -39.92 -28.57
C SER A 43 10.70 -40.19 -27.07
N SER A 44 9.42 -40.45 -26.70
CA SER A 44 8.90 -41.65 -26.03
C SER A 44 9.32 -42.09 -24.62
N SER A 45 8.28 -42.60 -23.95
CA SER A 45 8.24 -43.62 -22.89
C SER A 45 8.56 -43.22 -21.43
N GLN A 46 7.47 -43.23 -20.65
CA GLN A 46 7.32 -44.06 -19.44
C GLN A 46 8.28 -43.78 -18.27
N ALA A 47 7.77 -43.15 -17.21
CA ALA A 47 7.98 -43.62 -15.82
C ALA A 47 7.22 -42.77 -14.78
N THR A 48 6.40 -43.49 -14.00
CA THR A 48 6.20 -43.37 -12.55
C THR A 48 5.71 -42.05 -11.94
N ALA A 49 4.50 -42.15 -11.39
CA ALA A 49 3.94 -41.29 -10.36
C ALA A 49 4.89 -41.16 -9.16
N GLY A 50 5.65 -40.08 -9.14
CA GLY A 50 6.22 -39.49 -7.93
C GLY A 50 5.51 -38.17 -7.72
N ALA A 51 4.66 -38.10 -6.69
CA ALA A 51 4.01 -36.88 -6.25
C ALA A 51 5.07 -35.90 -5.71
N SER A 52 5.81 -35.26 -6.60
CA SER A 52 6.56 -34.07 -6.26
C SER A 52 5.53 -32.95 -6.10
N THR A 53 5.18 -32.64 -4.85
CA THR A 53 4.60 -31.35 -4.47
C THR A 53 5.65 -30.29 -4.79
N THR A 54 5.82 -30.02 -6.08
CA THR A 54 6.47 -28.85 -6.59
C THR A 54 5.53 -27.74 -6.14
N TYR A 55 5.83 -27.14 -5.00
CA TYR A 55 5.31 -25.84 -4.65
C TYR A 55 5.63 -24.95 -5.85
N ARG A 56 4.67 -24.83 -6.78
CA ARG A 56 4.78 -24.00 -7.97
C ARG A 56 5.17 -22.65 -7.41
N ARG A 57 6.40 -22.23 -7.66
CA ARG A 57 6.90 -20.94 -7.19
C ARG A 57 5.90 -19.92 -7.70
N ARG A 58 5.03 -19.44 -6.81
CA ARG A 58 4.03 -18.44 -7.16
C ARG A 58 4.81 -17.27 -7.72
N ARG A 59 4.57 -16.96 -8.98
CA ARG A 59 5.25 -15.83 -9.61
C ARG A 59 4.83 -14.58 -8.84
N PRO A 60 5.77 -13.71 -8.45
CA PRO A 60 5.41 -12.45 -7.83
C PRO A 60 4.57 -11.65 -8.83
N ILE A 61 3.36 -11.29 -8.42
CA ILE A 61 2.43 -10.52 -9.24
C ILE A 61 2.93 -9.08 -9.26
N THR A 62 3.17 -8.55 -10.46
CA THR A 62 3.58 -7.16 -10.64
C THR A 62 2.36 -6.26 -10.76
N GLN A 63 2.52 -4.99 -10.38
CA GLN A 63 1.44 -4.01 -10.51
C GLN A 63 0.99 -3.83 -11.97
N GLY A 64 1.92 -3.93 -12.93
CA GLY A 64 1.61 -3.85 -14.35
C GLY A 64 0.68 -4.97 -14.84
N MET A 65 0.81 -6.19 -14.28
CA MET A 65 -0.12 -7.28 -14.62
C MET A 65 -1.56 -6.94 -14.22
N ILE A 66 -1.74 -6.28 -13.07
CA ILE A 66 -3.04 -5.86 -12.57
C ILE A 66 -3.60 -4.74 -13.46
N GLU A 67 -2.79 -3.75 -13.81
CA GLU A 67 -3.22 -2.60 -14.64
C GLU A 67 -3.69 -3.02 -16.03
N VAL A 68 -3.01 -3.97 -16.66
CA VAL A 68 -3.43 -4.53 -17.96
C VAL A 68 -4.81 -5.16 -17.84
N VAL A 69 -5.04 -6.02 -16.85
CA VAL A 69 -6.35 -6.65 -16.63
C VAL A 69 -7.42 -5.60 -16.29
N GLN A 70 -7.10 -4.60 -15.45
CA GLN A 70 -8.02 -3.53 -15.09
C GLN A 70 -8.45 -2.69 -16.30
N SER A 71 -7.58 -2.50 -17.29
CA SER A 71 -7.91 -1.75 -18.51
C SER A 71 -8.95 -2.46 -19.39
N ILE A 72 -9.00 -3.79 -19.34
CA ILE A 72 -9.95 -4.63 -20.08
C ILE A 72 -11.22 -4.84 -19.26
N ALA A 73 -11.09 -5.03 -17.94
CA ALA A 73 -12.17 -5.32 -17.02
C ALA A 73 -12.25 -4.27 -15.89
N PRO A 74 -12.72 -3.03 -16.20
CA PRO A 74 -12.73 -1.93 -15.24
C PRO A 74 -13.72 -2.12 -14.08
N THR A 75 -14.67 -3.04 -14.23
CA THR A 75 -15.69 -3.35 -13.21
C THR A 75 -15.17 -4.26 -12.09
N LEU A 76 -14.02 -4.92 -12.31
CA LEU A 76 -13.42 -5.80 -11.32
C LEU A 76 -12.56 -5.03 -10.34
N THR A 77 -12.53 -5.50 -9.10
CA THR A 77 -11.66 -4.91 -8.08
C THR A 77 -10.23 -5.41 -8.24
N VAL A 78 -9.28 -4.57 -7.86
CA VAL A 78 -7.84 -4.90 -7.85
C VAL A 78 -7.56 -6.17 -7.02
N GLU A 79 -8.33 -6.39 -5.96
CA GLU A 79 -8.18 -7.57 -5.11
C GLU A 79 -8.60 -8.87 -5.78
N GLN A 80 -9.72 -8.85 -6.52
CA GLN A 80 -10.18 -9.99 -7.31
C GLN A 80 -9.15 -10.33 -8.40
N ILE A 81 -8.68 -9.30 -9.12
CA ILE A 81 -7.66 -9.46 -10.17
C ILE A 81 -6.38 -10.04 -9.58
N ARG A 82 -5.89 -9.50 -8.47
CA ARG A 82 -4.68 -9.98 -7.80
C ARG A 82 -4.84 -11.42 -7.31
N TYR A 83 -6.01 -11.77 -6.78
CA TYR A 83 -6.29 -13.12 -6.30
C TYR A 83 -6.30 -14.15 -7.44
N ASP A 84 -6.95 -13.82 -8.56
CA ASP A 84 -6.95 -14.72 -9.71
C ASP A 84 -5.57 -14.81 -10.36
N LEU A 85 -4.84 -13.69 -10.51
CA LEU A 85 -3.46 -13.69 -11.01
C LEU A 85 -2.50 -14.51 -10.13
N ASP A 86 -2.72 -14.59 -8.81
CA ASP A 86 -1.94 -15.47 -7.92
C ASP A 86 -2.21 -16.96 -8.18
N ARG A 87 -3.41 -17.27 -8.69
CA ARG A 87 -3.86 -18.63 -8.96
C ARG A 87 -3.52 -19.07 -10.38
N THR A 88 -3.70 -18.21 -11.37
CA THR A 88 -3.43 -18.48 -12.79
C THR A 88 -1.97 -18.27 -13.15
N GLY A 89 -1.31 -17.28 -12.54
CA GLY A 89 0.08 -16.91 -12.81
C GLY A 89 0.31 -16.26 -14.18
N SER A 90 -0.75 -15.94 -14.93
CA SER A 90 -0.69 -15.32 -16.27
C SER A 90 -1.87 -14.39 -16.49
N VAL A 91 -1.58 -13.23 -17.10
CA VAL A 91 -2.58 -12.22 -17.46
C VAL A 91 -3.56 -12.77 -18.51
N GLU A 92 -3.05 -13.46 -19.53
CA GLU A 92 -3.88 -14.02 -20.62
C GLU A 92 -4.93 -15.00 -20.09
N LEU A 93 -4.54 -15.90 -19.18
CA LEU A 93 -5.46 -16.89 -18.59
C LEU A 93 -6.54 -16.22 -17.73
N THR A 94 -6.17 -15.14 -17.03
CA THR A 94 -7.12 -14.37 -16.24
C THR A 94 -8.10 -13.62 -17.15
N ILE A 95 -7.64 -13.06 -18.28
CA ILE A 95 -8.52 -12.42 -19.26
C ILE A 95 -9.47 -13.44 -19.90
N ASP A 96 -8.98 -14.59 -20.35
CA ASP A 96 -9.81 -15.65 -20.92
C ASP A 96 -10.91 -16.09 -19.95
N ARG A 97 -10.57 -16.23 -18.66
CA ARG A 97 -11.55 -16.54 -17.61
C ARG A 97 -12.56 -15.42 -17.41
N ILE A 98 -12.12 -14.16 -17.37
CA ILE A 98 -13.03 -13.01 -17.24
C ILE A 98 -14.03 -12.99 -18.40
N LEU A 99 -13.58 -13.28 -19.61
CA LEU A 99 -14.43 -13.33 -20.80
C LEU A 99 -15.37 -14.55 -20.80
N ALA A 100 -14.92 -15.70 -20.28
CA ALA A 100 -15.72 -16.93 -20.23
C ALA A 100 -16.75 -16.93 -19.09
N GLU A 101 -16.37 -16.50 -17.89
CA GLU A 101 -17.18 -16.57 -16.66
C GLU A 101 -17.87 -15.23 -16.33
N GLY A 102 -17.44 -14.13 -16.96
CA GLY A 102 -17.99 -12.78 -16.72
C GLY A 102 -17.52 -12.12 -15.42
N GLY A 103 -16.62 -12.74 -14.66
CA GLY A 103 -16.12 -12.20 -13.40
C GLY A 103 -15.03 -13.07 -12.74
N LEU A 104 -14.51 -12.61 -11.60
CA LEU A 104 -13.46 -13.29 -10.83
C LEU A 104 -13.90 -13.58 -9.39
N PRO A 105 -13.45 -14.70 -8.79
CA PRO A 105 -13.77 -15.02 -7.41
C PRO A 105 -13.12 -14.04 -6.43
N PHE A 106 -13.83 -13.70 -5.35
CA PHE A 106 -13.29 -12.86 -4.28
C PHE A 106 -12.28 -13.63 -3.41
N PRO A 107 -11.22 -12.96 -2.92
CA PRO A 107 -10.31 -13.55 -1.95
C PRO A 107 -11.04 -13.93 -0.65
N PRO A 108 -10.75 -15.08 -0.02
CA PRO A 108 -11.45 -15.55 1.18
C PRO A 108 -11.23 -14.67 2.43
N ASN A 109 -10.27 -13.75 2.38
CA ASN A 109 -9.90 -12.85 3.47
C ASN A 109 -10.14 -11.37 3.12
N ALA A 110 -10.62 -11.06 1.93
CA ALA A 110 -11.03 -9.71 1.57
C ALA A 110 -12.47 -9.51 2.05
N GLN A 111 -12.66 -8.65 3.05
CA GLN A 111 -13.99 -8.11 3.26
C GLN A 111 -14.35 -7.31 2.00
N PRO A 112 -15.56 -7.45 1.46
CA PRO A 112 -15.95 -6.66 0.32
C PRO A 112 -15.90 -5.18 0.72
N ASP A 113 -14.92 -4.45 0.19
CA ASP A 113 -14.94 -2.99 0.21
C ASP A 113 -16.12 -2.55 -0.64
N THR A 114 -17.30 -2.49 -0.03
CA THR A 114 -18.46 -1.82 -0.58
C THR A 114 -18.15 -0.33 -0.59
N THR A 115 -17.38 0.12 -1.58
CA THR A 115 -17.29 1.53 -1.94
C THR A 115 -18.55 1.92 -2.70
N GLN A 116 -19.70 1.78 -2.02
CA GLN A 116 -20.89 2.52 -2.35
C GLN A 116 -20.92 3.71 -1.38
N THR A 117 -20.72 4.90 -1.92
CA THR A 117 -20.85 6.18 -1.23
C THR A 117 -22.22 6.28 -0.56
N GLN A 118 -22.29 5.85 0.70
CA GLN A 118 -23.35 6.24 1.63
C GLN A 118 -22.68 6.61 2.94
N ALA A 119 -22.82 7.87 3.31
CA ALA A 119 -22.52 8.37 4.64
C ALA A 119 -23.27 7.51 5.66
N SER A 120 -22.58 6.57 6.28
CA SER A 120 -23.10 5.77 7.39
C SER A 120 -22.21 6.01 8.59
N ALA A 121 -22.82 6.61 9.61
CA ALA A 121 -22.26 6.74 10.94
C ALA A 121 -21.76 5.36 11.40
N SER A 122 -20.46 5.27 11.68
CA SER A 122 -19.82 4.05 12.13
C SER A 122 -20.17 3.77 13.59
N THR A 123 -21.31 3.14 13.83
CA THR A 123 -21.49 2.33 15.05
C THR A 123 -20.64 1.07 14.89
N SER A 124 -19.36 1.21 15.23
CA SER A 124 -18.44 0.09 15.33
C SER A 124 -18.88 -0.79 16.49
N ALA A 125 -19.62 -1.87 16.17
CA ALA A 125 -19.82 -2.98 17.07
C ALA A 125 -18.45 -3.63 17.32
N ALA A 126 -17.75 -3.14 18.34
CA ALA A 126 -16.47 -3.66 18.77
C ALA A 126 -16.66 -5.11 19.21
N THR A 127 -16.19 -6.06 18.41
CA THR A 127 -15.87 -7.41 18.91
C THR A 127 -14.88 -7.21 20.04
N LYS A 128 -15.34 -7.34 21.30
CA LYS A 128 -14.55 -7.13 22.50
C LYS A 128 -13.33 -8.04 22.44
N GLY A 129 -12.17 -7.46 22.13
CA GLY A 129 -10.90 -8.16 22.18
C GLY A 129 -10.57 -8.58 23.62
N PRO A 130 -9.45 -9.28 23.85
CA PRO A 130 -9.05 -9.77 25.17
C PRO A 130 -8.83 -8.66 26.22
N TYR A 131 -8.82 -7.39 25.80
CA TYR A 131 -8.75 -6.25 26.69
C TYR A 131 -10.13 -5.62 26.85
N PRO A 132 -10.61 -5.41 28.09
CA PRO A 132 -11.93 -4.84 28.33
C PRO A 132 -12.04 -3.39 27.84
N ASP A 133 -10.95 -2.61 27.88
CA ASP A 133 -10.94 -1.19 27.49
C ASP A 133 -9.62 -0.78 26.81
N LEU A 134 -9.70 0.19 25.89
CA LEU A 134 -8.51 0.79 25.24
C LEU A 134 -7.58 1.48 26.25
N ILE A 135 -8.14 2.06 27.32
CA ILE A 135 -7.37 2.70 28.40
C ILE A 135 -6.44 1.68 29.08
N LYS A 136 -6.95 0.48 29.36
CA LYS A 136 -6.17 -0.62 29.96
C LYS A 136 -5.15 -1.18 28.97
N ARG A 137 -5.54 -1.35 27.71
CA ARG A 137 -4.63 -1.85 26.65
C ARG A 137 -3.39 -0.98 26.48
N TYR A 138 -3.53 0.34 26.62
CA TYR A 138 -2.43 1.30 26.48
C TYR A 138 -1.90 1.84 27.82
N ASN A 139 -2.30 1.26 28.96
CA ASN A 139 -1.89 1.71 30.30
C ASN A 139 -2.10 3.22 30.55
N LEU A 140 -3.20 3.77 30.03
CA LEU A 140 -3.52 5.21 30.08
C LEU A 140 -4.16 5.65 31.42
N GLN A 141 -4.25 4.77 32.41
CA GLN A 141 -4.98 5.02 33.66
C GLN A 141 -4.36 6.17 34.48
N ALA A 142 -3.02 6.26 34.53
CA ALA A 142 -2.34 7.33 35.26
C ALA A 142 -2.65 8.71 34.69
N LYS A 143 -2.68 8.84 33.35
CA LYS A 143 -2.99 10.11 32.66
C LYS A 143 -4.44 10.58 32.85
N LEU A 144 -5.34 9.67 33.19
CA LEU A 144 -6.74 10.01 33.50
C LEU A 144 -6.90 10.53 34.92
N HIS A 145 -6.20 9.92 35.88
CA HIS A 145 -6.26 10.31 37.30
C HIS A 145 -5.54 11.62 37.60
N ASP A 146 -4.46 11.93 36.88
CA ASP A 146 -3.66 13.12 37.14
C ASP A 146 -4.38 14.41 36.71
N GLY A 147 -5.59 14.30 36.15
CA GLY A 147 -6.44 15.44 35.85
C GLY A 147 -5.74 16.49 35.00
N ILE A 148 -4.71 16.10 34.23
CA ILE A 148 -4.02 16.99 33.30
C ILE A 148 -5.10 17.38 32.30
N GLU A 149 -5.70 18.54 32.57
CA GLU A 149 -6.48 19.28 31.63
C GLU A 149 -5.54 19.55 30.47
N VAL A 150 -5.56 18.65 29.49
CA VAL A 150 -5.19 19.00 28.13
C VAL A 150 -6.31 19.96 27.73
N SER A 151 -6.15 21.22 28.14
CA SER A 151 -6.94 22.34 27.66
C SER A 151 -7.01 22.22 26.14
N ASP A 152 -8.16 22.57 25.57
CA ASP A 152 -8.39 22.67 24.12
C ASP A 152 -7.46 23.69 23.40
N GLU A 153 -6.37 24.12 24.05
CA GLU A 153 -5.29 24.94 23.57
C GLU A 153 -4.07 24.06 23.20
N SER A 154 -4.23 23.15 22.26
CA SER A 154 -3.08 22.53 21.58
C SER A 154 -3.34 22.31 20.09
N THR A 155 -4.07 23.24 19.50
CA THR A 155 -3.72 23.75 18.17
C THR A 155 -3.00 25.07 18.44
N GLU A 156 -1.81 25.27 17.88
CA GLU A 156 -1.03 26.54 17.94
C GLU A 156 -0.13 26.78 19.17
N LYS A 157 1.05 26.15 19.20
CA LYS A 157 2.38 26.80 19.39
C LYS A 157 3.43 25.77 19.85
N GLU A 158 4.11 25.16 18.88
CA GLU A 158 5.59 25.19 18.83
C GLU A 158 6.08 24.70 17.47
N SER A 159 6.18 25.61 16.50
CA SER A 159 7.37 25.75 15.64
C SER A 159 7.22 27.03 14.84
N GLY A 160 8.21 27.90 14.98
CA GLY A 160 8.13 29.32 14.67
C GLY A 160 7.82 29.70 13.21
N SER A 161 7.15 30.84 13.11
CA SER A 161 7.39 31.95 12.17
C SER A 161 8.01 31.61 10.82
N THR A 162 7.21 31.69 9.75
CA THR A 162 7.32 32.77 8.75
C THR A 162 6.16 32.65 7.75
N SER A 163 5.52 33.81 7.52
CA SER A 163 4.72 34.26 6.37
C SER A 163 3.68 33.33 5.73
N ALA A 164 2.43 33.81 5.79
CA ALA A 164 1.41 33.81 4.73
C ALA A 164 1.26 32.56 3.84
N GLY A 165 0.12 31.87 3.98
CA GLY A 165 -0.50 31.15 2.88
C GLY A 165 0.19 29.86 2.42
N ALA A 166 0.17 28.81 3.25
CA ALA A 166 0.29 27.44 2.75
C ALA A 166 -0.23 26.45 3.80
N VAL A 167 -1.26 25.68 3.44
CA VAL A 167 -1.69 24.50 4.18
C VAL A 167 -0.49 23.55 4.22
N LYS A 168 0.23 23.54 5.34
CA LYS A 168 1.40 22.70 5.55
C LYS A 168 0.89 21.27 5.69
N LYS A 169 0.84 20.53 4.58
CA LYS A 169 0.59 19.08 4.57
C LYS A 169 1.42 18.46 5.68
N ALA A 170 0.78 17.76 6.61
CA ALA A 170 1.42 17.10 7.74
C ALA A 170 2.59 16.26 7.23
N LYS A 171 3.79 16.81 7.31
CA LYS A 171 4.99 16.20 6.78
C LYS A 171 5.39 15.17 7.81
N TRP A 172 5.07 13.92 7.51
CA TRP A 172 5.50 12.82 8.36
C TRP A 172 7.00 12.90 8.57
N SER A 173 7.47 12.84 9.82
CA SER A 173 8.90 12.89 10.13
C SER A 173 9.63 11.81 9.31
N GLN A 174 10.82 12.17 8.83
CA GLN A 174 11.64 11.29 8.00
C GLN A 174 12.28 10.16 8.83
N SER A 175 12.38 10.34 10.15
CA SER A 175 12.77 9.29 11.08
C SER A 175 11.55 8.45 11.50
N LYS A 176 11.73 7.12 11.50
CA LYS A 176 10.69 6.15 11.86
C LYS A 176 10.28 6.27 13.34
N GLU A 177 11.25 6.53 14.22
CA GLU A 177 11.06 6.60 15.67
C GLU A 177 10.17 7.80 16.05
N GLU A 178 10.50 9.00 15.57
CA GLU A 178 9.69 10.21 15.83
C GLU A 178 8.28 10.06 15.25
N ARG A 179 8.17 9.45 14.06
CA ARG A 179 6.90 9.15 13.39
C ARG A 179 6.02 8.29 14.28
N GLN A 180 6.59 7.24 14.85
CA GLN A 180 5.88 6.34 15.74
C GLN A 180 5.52 7.01 17.06
N ALA A 181 6.41 7.84 17.62
CA ALA A 181 6.16 8.59 18.84
C ALA A 181 4.99 9.58 18.67
N VAL A 182 4.97 10.34 17.57
CA VAL A 182 3.90 11.30 17.26
C VAL A 182 2.55 10.59 17.13
N LEU A 183 2.50 9.49 16.39
CA LEU A 183 1.26 8.71 16.24
C LEU A 183 0.77 8.10 17.55
N ARG A 184 1.69 7.60 18.39
CA ARG A 184 1.34 7.06 19.71
C ARG A 184 0.72 8.16 20.56
N LYS A 185 1.36 9.34 20.64
CA LYS A 185 0.82 10.50 21.33
C LYS A 185 -0.57 10.89 20.81
N GLN A 186 -0.75 10.98 19.49
CA GLN A 186 -2.03 11.32 18.88
C GLN A 186 -3.12 10.29 19.18
N ARG A 187 -2.79 9.00 19.16
CA ARG A 187 -3.73 7.91 19.51
C ARG A 187 -4.12 7.97 20.99
N GLU A 188 -3.16 8.14 21.89
CA GLU A 188 -3.42 8.24 23.33
C GLU A 188 -4.33 9.42 23.64
N ASP A 189 -4.04 10.57 23.02
CA ASP A 189 -4.80 11.81 23.19
C ASP A 189 -6.25 11.66 22.66
N MET A 190 -6.43 11.03 21.50
CA MET A 190 -7.76 10.70 20.98
C MET A 190 -8.55 9.79 21.93
N ILE A 191 -7.91 8.78 22.52
CA ILE A 191 -8.56 7.86 23.46
C ILE A 191 -9.03 8.61 24.72
N LEU A 192 -8.22 9.52 25.24
CA LEU A 192 -8.56 10.32 26.42
C LEU A 192 -9.72 11.29 26.12
N ARG A 193 -9.67 12.01 24.99
CA ARG A 193 -10.77 12.91 24.60
C ARG A 193 -12.08 12.16 24.38
N ALA A 194 -12.02 11.01 23.69
CA ALA A 194 -13.21 10.18 23.48
C ALA A 194 -13.82 9.71 24.80
N ARG A 195 -12.99 9.33 25.78
CA ARG A 195 -13.45 8.93 27.11
C ARG A 195 -14.13 10.07 27.85
N ARG A 196 -13.51 11.26 27.89
CA ARG A 196 -14.10 12.45 28.52
C ARG A 196 -15.45 12.79 27.89
N LYS A 197 -15.52 12.82 26.56
CA LYS A 197 -16.75 13.10 25.83
C LYS A 197 -17.87 12.12 26.18
N LEU A 198 -17.56 10.82 26.27
CA LEU A 198 -18.53 9.81 26.66
C LEU A 198 -19.04 10.05 28.08
N GLU A 199 -18.15 10.33 29.04
CA GLU A 199 -18.54 10.61 30.43
C GLU A 199 -19.42 11.86 30.58
N GLU A 200 -19.20 12.88 29.75
CA GLU A 200 -20.06 14.07 29.71
C GLU A 200 -21.47 13.73 29.21
N GLU A 201 -21.58 12.93 28.14
CA GLU A 201 -22.87 12.50 27.61
C GLU A 201 -23.61 11.59 28.61
N ASP A 202 -22.91 10.68 29.30
CA ASP A 202 -23.49 9.85 30.37
C ASP A 202 -23.99 10.71 31.54
N LYS A 203 -23.25 11.76 31.93
CA LYS A 203 -23.69 12.70 32.96
C LYS A 203 -24.93 13.49 32.52
N LYS A 204 -24.97 13.96 31.27
CA LYS A 204 -26.14 14.66 30.71
C LYS A 204 -27.37 13.75 30.63
N ALA A 205 -27.20 12.50 30.19
CA ALA A 205 -28.28 11.52 30.12
C ALA A 205 -28.84 11.17 31.51
N ASN A 206 -27.96 11.01 32.51
CA ASN A 206 -28.39 10.78 33.89
C ASN A 206 -29.02 12.02 34.55
N ALA A 207 -28.66 13.24 34.13
CA ALA A 207 -29.24 14.47 34.66
C ALA A 207 -30.59 14.84 34.00
N THR A 208 -30.93 14.22 32.87
CA THR A 208 -32.18 14.45 32.14
C THR A 208 -33.25 13.39 32.40
N ALA A 209 -32.94 12.40 33.25
CA ALA A 209 -33.87 11.41 33.80
C ALA A 209 -34.22 11.78 35.25
#